data_AF-A0A7N0UI05-F1
#
_entry.id   AF-A0A7N0UI05-F1
#
_cell.length_a   1.000
_cell.length_b   1.000
_cell.length_c   1.000
_cell.angle_alpha   90.00
_cell.angle_beta   90.00
_cell.angle_gamma   90.00
#
_symmetry.space_group_name_H-M   'P 1'
#
loop_
_entity.id
_entity.type
_entity.pdbx_description
1 polymer ?
#
loop_
_entity_poly.entity_id
_entity_poly.type
_entity_poly.pdbx_seq_one_letter_code
_entity_poly.pdbx_strand_id
1 'polypeptide(L)'
;MRSLHRKYRPVVVLRVRSRVSIFISDHKLAHEALVQNGAIFSIRSVSSPTAKLCFYSPMWRLFLRNLTSEILHPFRVRPYFVARKWILDILIHGLEQDAPTAGIKAVDHFQYVMFRLLMLSYVDSLLQQELPEEKRCLTEEEMVTLCSEFLSAGTNTTTIALDKESVWVNGCRKDLHKMPYLKAVMLEGLKRHPSGHFVLPHAVSEDAELNGHLIPKNGGTIDIMIVEMGWDPKVWEDLMEFKPERFLKKNGEVEFDITGRKEF
;
A
#
# COMPACT_ATOMS: atom_id res chain seq x y z
N MET A 1 18.75 11.16 6.10
CA MET A 1 17.41 11.70 5.74
C MET A 1 16.70 12.34 6.94
N ARG A 2 16.41 11.62 8.04
CA ARG A 2 15.78 12.20 9.26
C ARG A 2 16.50 13.45 9.83
N SER A 3 17.83 13.51 9.75
CA SER A 3 18.63 14.68 10.18
C SER A 3 18.44 15.90 9.30
N LEU A 4 18.41 15.73 7.98
CA LEU A 4 18.14 16.80 7.00
C LEU A 4 16.70 17.28 7.12
N HIS A 5 15.78 16.34 7.36
CA HIS A 5 14.37 16.64 7.46
C HIS A 5 14.05 17.59 8.62
N ARG A 6 14.60 17.34 9.81
CA ARG A 6 14.44 18.21 10.99
C ARG A 6 14.91 19.66 10.79
N LYS A 7 15.79 19.91 9.81
CA LYS A 7 16.33 21.25 9.51
C LYS A 7 15.59 21.97 8.37
N TYR A 8 14.96 21.22 7.46
CA TYR A 8 14.40 21.76 6.21
C TYR A 8 12.92 21.38 5.99
N ARG A 9 12.17 20.97 7.03
CA ARG A 9 10.71 20.79 6.93
C ARG A 9 10.04 22.09 6.42
N PRO A 10 8.98 21.99 5.59
CA PRO A 10 8.24 20.78 5.20
C PRO A 10 8.73 20.05 3.93
N VAL A 11 9.70 20.61 3.20
CA VAL A 11 10.15 20.12 1.89
C VAL A 11 11.66 19.98 1.84
N VAL A 12 12.16 18.79 1.53
CA VAL A 12 13.60 18.56 1.34
C VAL A 12 13.89 18.35 -0.14
N VAL A 13 14.68 19.25 -0.73
CA VAL A 13 15.11 19.13 -2.13
C VAL A 13 16.50 18.52 -2.20
N LEU A 14 16.63 17.37 -2.86
CA LEU A 14 17.90 16.74 -3.18
C LEU A 14 18.18 16.87 -4.68
N ARG A 15 19.31 17.51 -5.02
CA ARG A 15 19.79 17.60 -6.39
C ARG A 15 21.03 16.73 -6.55
N VAL A 16 20.93 15.71 -7.39
CA VAL A 16 22.05 14.80 -7.71
C VAL A 16 22.26 14.81 -9.21
N ARG A 17 23.34 15.47 -9.65
CA ARG A 17 23.63 15.73 -11.09
C ARG A 17 22.46 16.45 -11.76
N SER A 18 21.89 15.88 -12.82
CA SER A 18 20.74 16.41 -13.55
C SER A 18 19.39 15.99 -12.97
N ARG A 19 19.36 15.23 -11.88
CA ARG A 19 18.12 14.77 -11.23
C ARG A 19 17.77 15.61 -10.02
N VAL A 20 16.50 15.94 -9.89
CA VAL A 20 15.90 16.65 -8.76
C VAL A 20 14.89 15.73 -8.10
N SER A 21 15.05 15.45 -6.82
CA SER A 21 14.08 14.70 -6.02
C SER A 21 13.60 15.58 -4.86
N ILE A 22 12.29 15.77 -4.78
CA ILE A 22 11.64 16.60 -3.77
C ILE A 22 10.90 15.70 -2.80
N PHE A 23 11.34 15.70 -1.55
CA PHE A 23 10.70 14.94 -0.48
C PHE A 23 9.68 15.81 0.25
N ILE A 24 8.43 15.34 0.26
CA ILE A 24 7.28 16.05 0.82
C ILE A 24 6.84 15.32 2.10
N SER A 25 6.72 16.06 3.19
CA SER A 25 6.29 15.54 4.50
C SER A 25 5.07 16.25 5.07
N ASP A 26 4.44 17.08 4.26
CA ASP A 26 3.31 17.92 4.66
C ASP A 26 2.05 17.41 3.97
N HIS A 27 0.98 17.30 4.76
CA HIS A 27 -0.29 16.74 4.31
C HIS A 27 -0.93 17.59 3.20
N LYS A 28 -0.79 18.93 3.25
CA LYS A 28 -1.37 19.84 2.26
C LYS A 28 -0.65 19.75 0.95
N LEU A 29 0.69 19.77 0.99
CA LEU A 29 1.51 19.63 -0.22
C LEU A 29 1.36 18.24 -0.85
N ALA A 30 1.20 17.19 -0.05
CA ALA A 30 0.90 15.86 -0.55
C ALA A 30 -0.48 15.80 -1.23
N HIS A 31 -1.49 16.44 -0.64
CA HIS A 31 -2.84 16.54 -1.23
C HIS A 31 -2.84 17.37 -2.52
N GLU A 32 -2.16 18.51 -2.54
CA GLU A 32 -1.97 19.33 -3.75
C GLU A 32 -1.32 18.51 -4.87
N ALA A 33 -0.22 17.83 -4.58
CA ALA A 33 0.51 17.05 -5.59
C ALA A 33 -0.28 15.83 -6.09
N LEU A 34 -0.89 15.05 -5.18
CA LEU A 34 -1.49 13.76 -5.54
C LEU A 34 -2.97 13.86 -5.96
N VAL A 35 -3.70 14.86 -5.47
CA VAL A 35 -5.15 14.99 -5.69
C VAL A 35 -5.45 16.14 -6.64
N GLN A 36 -4.97 17.35 -6.33
CA GLN A 36 -5.28 18.53 -7.14
C GLN A 36 -4.52 18.52 -8.47
N ASN A 37 -3.22 18.19 -8.43
CA ASN A 37 -2.33 18.10 -9.58
C ASN A 37 -2.06 16.65 -10.01
N GLY A 38 -2.91 15.70 -9.60
CA GLY A 38 -2.67 14.26 -9.78
C GLY A 38 -2.45 13.81 -11.22
N ALA A 39 -2.95 14.55 -12.22
CA ALA A 39 -2.67 14.28 -13.63
C ALA A 39 -1.19 14.49 -13.98
N ILE A 40 -0.59 15.58 -13.50
CA ILE A 40 0.81 15.95 -13.76
C ILE A 40 1.76 14.98 -13.07
N PHE A 41 1.43 14.58 -11.84
CA PHE A 41 2.23 13.66 -11.02
C PHE A 41 1.81 12.19 -11.18
N SER A 42 1.04 11.82 -12.22
CA SER A 42 0.54 10.45 -12.38
C SER A 42 1.62 9.44 -12.77
N ILE A 43 2.75 9.92 -13.28
CA ILE A 43 3.86 9.14 -13.83
C ILE A 43 4.70 8.57 -12.68
N ARG A 44 5.09 7.29 -12.76
CA ARG A 44 5.93 6.63 -11.73
C ARG A 44 7.40 6.61 -12.14
N SER A 45 8.29 7.20 -11.35
CA SER A 45 9.73 7.12 -11.64
C SER A 45 10.26 5.76 -11.21
N VAL A 46 10.27 4.81 -12.14
CA VAL A 46 10.69 3.44 -11.87
C VAL A 46 12.11 3.23 -12.41
N SER A 47 13.04 2.85 -11.54
CA SER A 47 14.42 2.49 -11.93
C SER A 47 14.53 1.04 -12.41
N SER A 48 13.65 0.15 -11.96
CA SER A 48 13.64 -1.27 -12.31
C SER A 48 13.06 -1.54 -13.71
N PRO A 49 13.74 -2.33 -14.57
CA PRO A 49 13.24 -2.74 -15.89
C PRO A 49 11.89 -3.45 -15.84
N THR A 50 11.68 -4.33 -14.85
CA THR A 50 10.45 -5.11 -14.68
C THR A 50 9.26 -4.22 -14.36
N ALA A 51 9.45 -3.30 -13.41
CA ALA A 51 8.39 -2.36 -13.05
C ALA A 51 8.16 -1.29 -14.15
N LYS A 52 9.17 -0.94 -14.97
CA LYS A 52 8.91 -0.12 -16.20
C LYS A 52 7.99 -0.85 -17.18
N LEU A 53 8.21 -2.14 -17.39
CA LEU A 53 7.36 -2.99 -18.23
C LEU A 53 5.93 -3.06 -17.66
N CYS A 54 5.80 -3.08 -16.33
CA CYS A 54 4.50 -3.18 -15.67
C CYS A 54 3.74 -1.87 -15.48
N PHE A 55 4.38 -0.70 -15.34
CA PHE A 55 3.67 0.58 -15.06
C PHE A 55 3.34 1.41 -16.31
N TYR A 56 4.02 1.15 -17.44
CA TYR A 56 3.87 1.94 -18.68
C TYR A 56 3.32 1.16 -19.88
N SER A 57 3.11 -0.16 -19.73
CA SER A 57 2.59 -1.03 -20.79
C SER A 57 1.05 -1.15 -20.71
N PRO A 58 0.36 -1.50 -21.81
CA PRO A 58 -1.01 -2.04 -21.78
C PRO A 58 -1.23 -3.10 -20.68
N MET A 59 -0.18 -3.86 -20.31
CA MET A 59 -0.19 -4.80 -19.19
C MET A 59 -0.53 -4.15 -17.84
N TRP A 60 -0.14 -2.88 -17.59
CA TRP A 60 -0.50 -2.18 -16.35
C TRP A 60 -2.01 -1.98 -16.23
N ARG A 61 -2.62 -1.54 -17.34
CA ARG A 61 -4.06 -1.28 -17.40
C ARG A 61 -4.83 -2.57 -17.19
N LEU A 62 -4.33 -3.67 -17.76
CA LEU A 62 -4.86 -5.01 -17.56
C LEU A 62 -4.71 -5.52 -16.14
N PHE A 63 -3.54 -5.31 -15.54
CA PHE A 63 -3.28 -5.62 -14.15
C PHE A 63 -4.28 -4.89 -13.23
N LEU A 64 -4.42 -3.57 -13.39
CA LEU A 64 -5.34 -2.77 -12.59
C LEU A 64 -6.81 -3.12 -12.86
N ARG A 65 -7.18 -3.40 -14.11
CA ARG A 65 -8.51 -3.90 -14.47
C ARG A 65 -8.78 -5.21 -13.74
N ASN A 66 -7.90 -6.19 -13.85
CA ASN A 66 -8.04 -7.51 -13.21
C ASN A 66 -8.08 -7.38 -11.68
N LEU A 67 -7.21 -6.53 -11.12
CA LEU A 67 -7.21 -6.23 -9.69
C LEU A 67 -8.55 -5.66 -9.22
N THR A 68 -9.15 -4.74 -9.98
CA THR A 68 -10.40 -4.07 -9.58
C THR A 68 -11.67 -4.86 -9.93
N SER A 69 -11.68 -5.63 -11.02
CA SER A 69 -12.85 -6.37 -11.51
C SER A 69 -12.91 -7.81 -10.99
N GLU A 70 -11.77 -8.43 -10.71
CA GLU A 70 -11.70 -9.82 -10.26
C GLU A 70 -11.23 -9.96 -8.82
N ILE A 71 -10.11 -9.36 -8.43
CA ILE A 71 -9.49 -9.67 -7.14
C ILE A 71 -10.13 -8.87 -5.99
N LEU A 72 -10.27 -7.56 -6.17
CA LEU A 72 -10.78 -6.63 -5.16
C LEU A 72 -12.29 -6.38 -5.30
N HIS A 73 -12.91 -6.88 -6.37
CA HIS A 73 -14.34 -6.67 -6.60
C HIS A 73 -15.18 -7.33 -5.51
N PRO A 74 -16.09 -6.61 -4.82
CA PRO A 74 -16.81 -7.12 -3.65
C PRO A 74 -17.50 -8.47 -3.84
N PHE A 75 -18.02 -8.72 -5.06
CA PHE A 75 -18.70 -9.97 -5.42
C PHE A 75 -17.76 -11.15 -5.65
N ARG A 76 -16.54 -10.90 -6.14
CA ARG A 76 -15.53 -11.94 -6.39
C ARG A 76 -14.69 -12.25 -5.16
N VAL A 77 -14.61 -11.31 -4.22
CA VAL A 77 -13.95 -11.53 -2.93
C VAL A 77 -14.76 -12.48 -2.03
N ARG A 78 -16.07 -12.67 -2.28
CA ARG A 78 -16.98 -13.55 -1.51
C ARG A 78 -16.62 -15.05 -1.65
N PRO A 79 -16.45 -15.61 -2.86
CA PRO A 79 -16.00 -17.00 -3.08
C PRO A 79 -14.74 -17.39 -2.30
N TYR A 80 -13.76 -16.50 -2.18
CA TYR A 80 -12.52 -16.75 -1.41
C TYR A 80 -12.71 -16.79 0.11
N PHE A 81 -13.94 -16.75 0.63
CA PHE A 81 -14.19 -16.93 2.06
C PHE A 81 -13.72 -18.30 2.58
N VAL A 82 -13.97 -19.37 1.81
CA VAL A 82 -13.55 -20.73 2.19
C VAL A 82 -12.02 -20.82 2.20
N ALA A 83 -11.37 -20.32 1.14
CA ALA A 83 -9.91 -20.26 1.06
C ALA A 83 -9.30 -19.42 2.19
N ARG A 84 -9.85 -18.24 2.51
CA ARG A 84 -9.38 -17.41 3.63
C ARG A 84 -9.52 -18.11 4.98
N LYS A 85 -10.64 -18.79 5.21
CA LYS A 85 -10.86 -19.53 6.45
C LYS A 85 -9.84 -20.66 6.58
N TRP A 86 -9.65 -21.43 5.51
CA TRP A 86 -8.65 -22.50 5.47
C TRP A 86 -7.23 -21.98 5.71
N ILE A 87 -6.88 -20.85 5.12
CA ILE A 87 -5.56 -20.22 5.31
C ILE A 87 -5.39 -19.69 6.75
N LEU A 88 -6.45 -19.16 7.36
CA LEU A 88 -6.44 -18.79 8.77
C LEU A 88 -6.27 -20.02 9.67
N ASP A 89 -6.93 -21.13 9.34
CA ASP A 89 -6.78 -22.38 10.08
C ASP A 89 -5.32 -22.90 9.98
N ILE A 90 -4.66 -22.77 8.81
CA ILE A 90 -3.23 -23.06 8.65
C ILE A 90 -2.36 -22.15 9.54
N LEU A 91 -2.66 -20.85 9.58
CA LEU A 91 -1.93 -19.90 10.41
C LEU A 91 -2.02 -20.27 11.89
N ILE A 92 -3.24 -20.47 12.39
CA ILE A 92 -3.49 -20.82 13.79
C ILE A 92 -2.79 -22.13 14.13
N HIS A 93 -2.95 -23.15 13.30
CA HIS A 93 -2.33 -24.45 13.53
C HIS A 93 -0.79 -24.37 13.55
N GLY A 94 -0.19 -23.60 12.63
CA GLY A 94 1.26 -23.39 12.61
C GLY A 94 1.76 -22.65 13.85
N LEU A 95 1.04 -21.62 14.30
CA LEU A 95 1.38 -20.89 15.53
C LEU A 95 1.20 -21.77 16.78
N GLU A 96 0.16 -22.60 16.85
CA GLU A 96 -0.08 -23.52 17.96
C GLU A 96 0.96 -24.65 18.04
N GLN A 97 1.42 -25.15 16.89
CA GLN A 97 2.49 -26.16 16.83
C GLN A 97 3.82 -25.61 17.33
N ASP A 98 4.12 -24.34 17.05
CA ASP A 98 5.39 -23.71 17.40
C ASP A 98 5.34 -22.99 18.77
N ALA A 99 4.15 -22.87 19.37
CA ALA A 99 3.94 -22.31 20.71
C ALA A 99 4.70 -22.99 21.87
N PRO A 100 4.95 -24.32 21.87
CA PRO A 100 5.73 -24.98 22.91
C PRO A 100 7.24 -24.75 22.79
N THR A 101 7.71 -24.34 21.60
CA THR A 101 9.11 -24.00 21.34
C THR A 101 9.39 -22.53 21.68
N ALA A 102 10.58 -22.25 22.20
CA ALA A 102 10.95 -20.89 22.61
C ALA A 102 10.85 -19.90 21.43
N GLY A 103 10.02 -18.86 21.60
CA GLY A 103 9.91 -17.70 20.72
C GLY A 103 9.46 -18.01 19.29
N ILE A 104 8.16 -17.79 18.99
CA ILE A 104 7.64 -17.92 17.62
C ILE A 104 8.05 -16.69 16.80
N LYS A 105 8.61 -16.92 15.60
CA LYS A 105 8.82 -15.86 14.61
C LYS A 105 7.57 -15.68 13.75
N ALA A 106 6.60 -14.93 14.28
CA ALA A 106 5.28 -14.72 13.66
C ALA A 106 5.36 -14.23 12.19
N VAL A 107 6.38 -13.42 11.86
CA VAL A 107 6.68 -12.96 10.50
C VAL A 107 6.66 -14.11 9.48
N ASP A 108 7.30 -15.22 9.78
CA ASP A 108 7.51 -16.29 8.80
C ASP A 108 6.17 -16.99 8.49
N HIS A 109 5.33 -17.18 9.50
CA HIS A 109 3.97 -17.69 9.33
C HIS A 109 3.09 -16.71 8.54
N PHE A 110 3.18 -15.41 8.83
CA PHE A 110 2.43 -14.40 8.10
C PHE A 110 2.86 -14.30 6.63
N GLN A 111 4.16 -14.32 6.34
CA GLN A 111 4.67 -14.33 4.95
C GLN A 111 4.14 -15.52 4.17
N TYR A 112 4.20 -16.71 4.78
CA TYR A 112 3.73 -17.95 4.16
C TYR A 112 2.23 -17.93 3.86
N VAL A 113 1.43 -17.48 4.83
CA VAL A 113 -0.04 -17.40 4.73
C VAL A 113 -0.46 -16.32 3.73
N MET A 114 0.20 -15.15 3.74
CA MET A 114 -0.03 -14.08 2.78
C MET A 114 0.33 -14.50 1.36
N PHE A 115 1.47 -15.17 1.17
CA PHE A 115 1.86 -15.72 -0.13
C PHE A 115 0.82 -16.69 -0.67
N ARG A 116 0.37 -17.66 0.16
CA ARG A 116 -0.67 -18.61 -0.24
C ARG A 116 -1.99 -17.92 -0.59
N LEU A 117 -2.43 -16.96 0.22
CA LEU A 117 -3.69 -16.24 -0.01
C LEU A 117 -3.66 -15.46 -1.33
N LEU A 118 -2.58 -14.72 -1.56
CA LEU A 118 -2.42 -13.92 -2.78
C LEU A 118 -2.33 -14.81 -4.01
N MET A 119 -1.54 -15.90 -3.95
CA MET A 119 -1.43 -16.88 -5.03
C MET A 119 -2.77 -17.51 -5.40
N LEU A 120 -3.52 -18.02 -4.42
CA LEU A 120 -4.83 -18.64 -4.62
C LEU A 120 -5.83 -17.66 -5.23
N SER A 121 -5.83 -16.39 -4.78
CA SER A 121 -6.75 -15.39 -5.33
C SER A 121 -6.39 -14.94 -6.75
N TYR A 122 -5.10 -14.95 -7.09
CA TYR A 122 -4.63 -14.30 -8.32
C TYR A 122 -4.47 -15.25 -9.49
N VAL A 123 -3.92 -16.44 -9.27
CA VAL A 123 -3.73 -17.44 -10.34
C VAL A 123 -5.08 -17.84 -10.94
N ASP A 124 -6.10 -18.06 -10.11
CA ASP A 124 -7.47 -18.35 -10.57
C ASP A 124 -8.03 -17.24 -11.47
N SER A 125 -7.69 -15.97 -11.20
CA SER A 125 -8.15 -14.84 -12.00
C SER A 125 -7.41 -14.71 -13.33
N LEU A 126 -6.15 -15.16 -13.41
CA LEU A 126 -5.30 -15.02 -14.60
C LEU A 126 -5.55 -16.11 -15.64
N LEU A 127 -5.90 -17.32 -15.21
CA LEU A 127 -6.12 -18.48 -16.09
C LEU A 127 -7.29 -18.29 -17.08
N GLN A 128 -8.14 -17.26 -16.89
CA GLN A 128 -9.32 -16.99 -17.72
C GLN A 128 -9.19 -15.69 -18.55
N GLN A 129 -8.02 -15.05 -18.60
CA GLN A 129 -7.88 -13.70 -19.17
C GLN A 129 -7.33 -13.68 -20.60
N GLU A 130 -7.96 -12.83 -21.43
CA GLU A 130 -7.49 -12.44 -22.76
C GLU A 130 -7.14 -10.94 -22.79
N LEU A 131 -6.10 -10.59 -23.56
CA LEU A 131 -5.70 -9.20 -23.80
C LEU A 131 -6.78 -8.50 -24.65
N PRO A 132 -7.35 -7.36 -24.20
CA PRO A 132 -8.45 -6.69 -24.90
C PRO A 132 -8.05 -6.08 -26.24
N GLU A 133 -6.77 -5.70 -26.42
CA GLU A 133 -6.28 -5.10 -27.66
C GLU A 133 -5.82 -6.17 -28.68
N GLU A 134 -5.27 -7.29 -28.20
CA GLU A 134 -4.64 -8.32 -29.04
C GLU A 134 -5.48 -9.60 -29.20
N LYS A 135 -6.58 -9.74 -28.44
CA LYS A 135 -7.46 -10.93 -28.39
C LYS A 135 -6.69 -12.25 -28.28
N ARG A 136 -5.56 -12.24 -27.56
CA ARG A 136 -4.75 -13.42 -27.27
C ARG A 136 -4.67 -13.66 -25.77
N CYS A 137 -4.43 -14.90 -25.40
CA CYS A 137 -4.10 -15.27 -24.03
C CYS A 137 -2.73 -14.67 -23.61
N LEU A 138 -2.58 -14.48 -22.31
CA LEU A 138 -1.28 -14.13 -21.71
C LEU A 138 -0.28 -15.25 -21.97
N THR A 139 0.98 -14.90 -22.26
CA THR A 139 2.07 -15.88 -22.27
C THR A 139 2.45 -16.28 -20.84
N GLU A 140 3.14 -17.42 -20.68
CA GLU A 140 3.65 -17.85 -19.38
C GLU A 140 4.56 -16.81 -18.73
N GLU A 141 5.41 -16.15 -19.52
CA GLU A 141 6.30 -15.09 -19.04
C GLU A 141 5.54 -13.84 -18.55
N GLU A 142 4.47 -13.44 -19.27
CA GLU A 142 3.59 -12.34 -18.87
C GLU A 142 2.83 -12.68 -17.58
N MET A 143 2.30 -13.90 -17.47
CA MET A 143 1.61 -14.37 -16.25
C MET A 143 2.55 -14.41 -15.04
N VAL A 144 3.77 -14.95 -15.21
CA VAL A 144 4.78 -15.01 -14.14
C VAL A 144 5.20 -13.61 -13.70
N THR A 145 5.37 -12.69 -14.65
CA THR A 145 5.72 -11.29 -14.35
C THR A 145 4.61 -10.60 -13.55
N LEU A 146 3.36 -10.74 -13.98
CA LEU A 146 2.20 -10.18 -13.28
C LEU A 146 2.06 -10.77 -11.86
N CYS A 147 2.23 -12.09 -11.71
CA CYS A 147 2.22 -12.78 -10.41
C CYS A 147 3.33 -12.29 -9.49
N SER A 148 4.56 -12.18 -10.00
CA SER A 148 5.71 -11.72 -9.22
C SER A 148 5.49 -10.31 -8.67
N GLU A 149 4.98 -9.38 -9.48
CA GLU A 149 4.69 -8.01 -9.05
C GLU A 149 3.54 -7.95 -8.04
N PHE A 150 2.44 -8.69 -8.27
CA PHE A 150 1.32 -8.78 -7.34
C PHE A 150 1.75 -9.31 -5.97
N LEU A 151 2.53 -10.41 -5.96
CA LEU A 151 3.02 -11.05 -4.75
C LEU A 151 4.06 -10.18 -4.05
N SER A 152 4.98 -9.56 -4.77
CA SER A 152 5.99 -8.66 -4.21
C SER A 152 5.34 -7.43 -3.55
N ALA A 153 4.35 -6.83 -4.23
CA ALA A 153 3.61 -5.68 -3.70
C ALA A 153 2.74 -6.05 -2.48
N GLY A 154 2.00 -7.16 -2.56
CA GLY A 154 1.05 -7.57 -1.52
C GLY A 154 1.70 -8.23 -0.31
N THR A 155 2.69 -9.11 -0.50
CA THR A 155 3.30 -9.90 0.59
C THR A 155 4.13 -9.03 1.50
N ASN A 156 4.99 -8.17 0.96
CA ASN A 156 5.88 -7.34 1.78
C ASN A 156 5.09 -6.30 2.60
N THR A 157 4.10 -5.66 1.99
CA THR A 157 3.34 -4.61 2.67
C THR A 157 2.41 -5.17 3.73
N THR A 158 1.69 -6.26 3.43
CA THR A 158 0.75 -6.87 4.37
C THR A 158 1.45 -7.62 5.49
N THR A 159 2.58 -8.29 5.22
CA THR A 159 3.36 -8.94 6.28
C THR A 159 3.91 -7.90 7.25
N ILE A 160 4.47 -6.78 6.78
CA ILE A 160 4.99 -5.73 7.68
C ILE A 160 3.87 -5.11 8.52
N ALA A 161 2.67 -4.96 7.95
CA ALA A 161 1.50 -4.51 8.71
C ALA A 161 1.11 -5.55 9.78
N LEU A 162 0.96 -6.82 9.41
CA LEU A 162 0.56 -7.90 10.32
C LEU A 162 1.59 -8.23 11.40
N ASP A 163 2.88 -8.27 11.07
CA ASP A 163 3.97 -8.49 12.02
C ASP A 163 3.96 -7.47 13.14
N LYS A 164 3.70 -6.20 12.79
CA LYS A 164 3.62 -5.10 13.76
C LYS A 164 2.26 -5.01 14.45
N GLU A 165 1.26 -5.73 13.96
CA GLU A 165 -0.11 -5.83 14.47
C GLU A 165 -0.42 -7.19 15.14
N SER A 166 0.60 -8.02 15.44
CA SER A 166 0.50 -9.40 15.97
C SER A 166 -0.23 -9.58 17.32
N VAL A 167 -1.04 -8.62 17.75
CA VAL A 167 -1.82 -8.64 18.98
C VAL A 167 -3.30 -8.49 18.58
N TRP A 168 -3.95 -9.65 18.39
CA TRP A 168 -5.40 -9.89 18.25
C TRP A 168 -6.07 -9.63 16.89
N VAL A 169 -6.41 -10.69 16.15
CA VAL A 169 -7.70 -10.74 15.39
C VAL A 169 -8.17 -12.19 15.22
N ASN A 170 -9.28 -12.55 15.89
CA ASN A 170 -10.13 -13.67 15.51
C ASN A 170 -11.47 -13.08 15.00
N GLY A 171 -11.78 -13.20 13.71
CA GLY A 171 -13.01 -12.60 13.18
C GLY A 171 -13.38 -12.95 11.74
N CYS A 172 -14.58 -13.51 11.58
CA CYS A 172 -15.21 -13.88 10.32
C CYS A 172 -15.70 -12.63 9.53
N ARG A 173 -15.37 -12.55 8.24
CA ARG A 173 -15.58 -11.37 7.35
C ARG A 173 -17.01 -10.81 7.24
N LYS A 174 -18.06 -11.55 7.65
CA LYS A 174 -19.45 -11.08 7.52
C LYS A 174 -19.78 -9.88 8.43
N ASP A 175 -18.90 -9.56 9.38
CA ASP A 175 -19.10 -8.50 10.37
C ASP A 175 -18.08 -7.36 10.30
N LEU A 176 -17.27 -7.24 9.24
CA LEU A 176 -16.25 -6.15 9.16
C LEU A 176 -16.89 -4.74 9.23
N HIS A 177 -18.11 -4.56 8.72
CA HIS A 177 -18.87 -3.32 8.91
C HIS A 177 -19.36 -3.11 10.35
N LYS A 178 -19.48 -4.19 11.13
CA LYS A 178 -19.87 -4.20 12.55
C LYS A 178 -18.67 -4.26 13.52
N MET A 179 -17.44 -4.21 13.00
CA MET A 179 -16.20 -4.22 13.79
C MET A 179 -15.44 -2.90 13.60
N PRO A 180 -16.02 -1.76 14.01
CA PRO A 180 -15.39 -0.46 13.82
C PRO A 180 -14.07 -0.34 14.59
N TYR A 181 -13.98 -0.96 15.76
CA TYR A 181 -12.74 -0.96 16.56
C TYR A 181 -11.60 -1.69 15.85
N LEU A 182 -11.86 -2.82 15.19
CA LEU A 182 -10.84 -3.54 14.41
C LEU A 182 -10.30 -2.67 13.27
N LYS A 183 -11.19 -1.97 12.56
CA LYS A 183 -10.77 -1.02 11.51
C LYS A 183 -9.92 0.11 12.09
N ALA A 184 -10.29 0.63 13.25
CA ALA A 184 -9.55 1.67 13.94
C ALA A 184 -8.15 1.18 14.37
N VAL A 185 -8.03 -0.05 14.85
CA VAL A 185 -6.75 -0.72 15.17
C VAL A 185 -5.86 -0.81 13.93
N MET A 186 -6.41 -1.26 12.79
CA MET A 186 -5.66 -1.34 11.53
C MET A 186 -5.18 0.04 11.05
N LEU A 187 -6.04 1.06 11.13
CA LEU A 187 -5.68 2.42 10.73
C LEU A 187 -4.59 3.01 11.64
N GLU A 188 -4.67 2.76 12.94
CA GLU A 188 -3.64 3.18 13.91
C GLU A 188 -2.33 2.41 13.73
N GLY A 189 -2.40 1.13 13.44
CA GLY A 189 -1.25 0.31 13.05
C GLY A 189 -0.55 0.89 11.83
N LEU A 190 -1.28 1.15 10.75
CA LEU A 190 -0.72 1.74 9.53
C LEU A 190 -0.16 3.16 9.74
N LYS A 191 -0.79 3.99 10.56
CA LYS A 191 -0.30 5.34 10.91
C LYS A 191 1.04 5.27 11.63
N ARG A 192 1.14 4.42 12.65
CA ARG A 192 2.33 4.28 13.51
C ARG A 192 3.45 3.51 12.79
N HIS A 193 3.06 2.54 12.00
CA HIS A 193 3.91 1.51 11.42
C HIS A 193 3.61 1.30 9.93
N PRO A 194 3.73 2.35 9.10
CA PRO A 194 3.49 2.18 7.67
C PRO A 194 4.49 1.18 7.10
N SER A 195 4.03 0.43 6.10
CA SER A 195 4.80 -0.62 5.43
C SER A 195 6.04 -0.08 4.69
N GLY A 196 6.01 1.20 4.32
CA GLY A 196 7.13 1.92 3.71
C GLY A 196 7.32 3.32 4.31
N HIS A 197 8.58 3.79 4.30
CA HIS A 197 8.91 5.16 4.69
C HIS A 197 8.42 6.20 3.69
N PHE A 198 8.34 5.81 2.42
CA PHE A 198 7.95 6.64 1.29
C PHE A 198 6.99 5.86 0.39
N VAL A 199 6.11 6.56 -0.32
CA VAL A 199 5.42 5.98 -1.49
C VAL A 199 6.39 5.84 -2.66
N LEU A 200 5.98 5.10 -3.70
CA LEU A 200 6.75 5.06 -4.95
C LEU A 200 6.90 6.48 -5.54
N PRO A 201 8.11 6.88 -5.95
CA PRO A 201 8.36 8.22 -6.46
C PRO A 201 7.49 8.54 -7.67
N HIS A 202 6.92 9.74 -7.69
CA HIS A 202 6.16 10.25 -8.82
C HIS A 202 7.06 11.15 -9.67
N ALA A 203 7.15 10.87 -10.97
CA ALA A 203 7.70 11.80 -11.94
C ALA A 203 6.59 12.71 -12.47
N VAL A 204 7.01 13.77 -13.17
CA VAL A 204 6.12 14.78 -13.74
C VAL A 204 5.99 14.62 -15.26
N SER A 205 4.79 14.80 -15.80
CA SER A 205 4.53 14.75 -17.25
C SER A 205 5.06 15.96 -18.02
N GLU A 206 5.26 17.07 -17.33
CA GLU A 206 5.75 18.35 -17.81
C GLU A 206 6.48 19.09 -16.69
N ASP A 207 7.18 20.18 -17.02
CA ASP A 207 7.82 21.00 -15.99
C ASP A 207 6.73 21.56 -15.07
N ALA A 208 6.86 21.30 -13.77
CA ALA A 208 5.85 21.65 -12.78
C ALA A 208 6.49 22.41 -11.62
N GLU A 209 5.71 23.26 -10.95
CA GLU A 209 6.13 23.93 -9.74
C GLU A 209 5.34 23.38 -8.55
N LEU A 210 6.03 23.13 -7.44
CA LEU A 210 5.40 22.76 -6.18
C LEU A 210 6.08 23.49 -5.03
N ASN A 211 5.31 24.26 -4.26
CA ASN A 211 5.80 25.05 -3.13
C ASN A 211 7.03 25.94 -3.48
N GLY A 212 7.00 26.62 -4.63
CA GLY A 212 8.11 27.49 -5.07
C GLY A 212 9.31 26.74 -5.68
N HIS A 213 9.21 25.43 -5.87
CA HIS A 213 10.29 24.62 -6.43
C HIS A 213 9.93 24.07 -7.81
N LEU A 214 10.78 24.37 -8.79
CA LEU A 214 10.68 23.80 -10.14
C LEU A 214 11.09 22.31 -10.14
N ILE A 215 10.22 21.48 -10.70
CA ILE A 215 10.38 20.05 -10.91
C ILE A 215 10.45 19.82 -12.43
N PRO A 216 11.63 19.50 -12.97
CA PRO A 216 11.77 19.33 -14.42
C PRO A 216 11.17 18.00 -14.88
N LYS A 217 10.50 17.98 -16.03
CA LYS A 217 10.02 16.78 -16.72
C LYS A 217 11.09 15.69 -16.81
N ASN A 218 12.29 16.11 -17.22
CA ASN A 218 13.40 15.22 -17.45
C ASN A 218 14.31 15.16 -16.23
N GLY A 219 13.95 14.30 -15.27
CA GLY A 219 14.78 14.00 -14.09
C GLY A 219 14.26 14.55 -12.78
N GLY A 220 13.06 15.17 -12.76
CA GLY A 220 12.34 15.57 -11.56
C GLY A 220 11.48 14.43 -10.99
N THR A 221 11.52 14.24 -9.67
CA THR A 221 10.62 13.37 -8.92
C THR A 221 10.12 14.03 -7.64
N ILE A 222 8.93 13.63 -7.21
CA ILE A 222 8.42 13.89 -5.87
C ILE A 222 8.29 12.57 -5.09
N ASP A 223 8.59 12.64 -3.81
CA ASP A 223 8.69 11.51 -2.90
C ASP A 223 7.89 11.84 -1.63
N ILE A 224 6.75 11.17 -1.43
CA ILE A 224 5.87 11.44 -0.27
C ILE A 224 6.32 10.63 0.94
N MET A 225 6.66 11.32 2.03
CA MET A 225 7.19 10.77 3.28
C MET A 225 6.05 10.38 4.25
N ILE A 226 5.46 9.21 4.05
CA ILE A 226 4.29 8.75 4.84
C ILE A 226 4.60 8.67 6.34
N VAL A 227 5.78 8.18 6.72
CA VAL A 227 6.18 8.06 8.13
C VAL A 227 6.25 9.42 8.82
N GLU A 228 6.78 10.42 8.13
CA GLU A 228 6.95 11.76 8.70
C GLU A 228 5.60 12.45 8.87
N MET A 229 4.68 12.27 7.92
CA MET A 229 3.29 12.74 8.01
C MET A 229 2.52 12.04 9.14
N GLY A 230 2.63 10.71 9.26
CA GLY A 230 1.98 9.94 10.33
C GLY A 230 2.48 10.25 11.74
N TRP A 231 3.63 10.95 11.83
CA TRP A 231 4.24 11.43 13.07
C TRP A 231 4.28 12.96 13.17
N ASP A 232 3.47 13.68 12.40
CA ASP A 232 3.40 15.14 12.51
C ASP A 232 2.64 15.56 13.78
N PRO A 233 3.30 16.19 14.78
CA PRO A 233 2.64 16.63 16.01
C PRO A 233 1.59 17.72 15.78
N LYS A 234 1.57 18.37 14.60
CA LYS A 234 0.52 19.35 14.26
C LYS A 234 -0.82 18.68 13.93
N VAL A 235 -0.78 17.42 13.50
CA VAL A 235 -1.95 16.66 13.02
C VAL A 235 -2.31 15.57 14.01
N TRP A 236 -1.32 14.96 14.67
CA TRP A 236 -1.51 13.83 15.56
C TRP A 236 -1.06 14.15 16.98
N GLU A 237 -1.99 14.07 17.93
CA GLU A 237 -1.68 14.09 19.37
C GLU A 237 -1.15 12.73 19.84
N ASP A 238 -0.32 12.75 20.89
CA ASP A 238 0.25 11.56 21.54
C ASP A 238 0.88 10.58 20.52
N LEU A 239 1.81 11.09 19.71
CA LEU A 239 2.38 10.43 18.51
C LEU A 239 2.81 8.97 18.69
N MET A 240 3.34 8.65 19.87
CA MET A 240 3.93 7.36 20.22
C MET A 240 3.03 6.50 21.10
N GLU A 241 1.80 6.94 21.37
CA GLU A 241 0.77 6.11 21.98
C GLU A 241 -0.01 5.38 20.88
N PHE A 242 -0.34 4.10 21.12
CA PHE A 242 -1.20 3.34 20.23
C PHE A 242 -2.64 3.53 20.69
N LYS A 243 -3.39 4.40 20.02
CA LYS A 243 -4.73 4.85 20.42
C LYS A 243 -5.71 4.75 19.26
N PRO A 244 -6.25 3.54 18.97
CA PRO A 244 -7.23 3.31 17.91
C PRO A 244 -8.43 4.26 17.98
N GLU A 245 -8.82 4.68 19.18
CA GLU A 245 -9.95 5.57 19.46
C GLU A 245 -9.89 6.88 18.66
N ARG A 246 -8.71 7.33 18.21
CA ARG A 246 -8.58 8.52 17.37
C ARG A 246 -9.30 8.41 16.02
N PHE A 247 -9.54 7.19 15.55
CA PHE A 247 -10.25 6.91 14.30
C PHE A 247 -11.74 6.60 14.54
N LEU A 248 -12.24 6.74 15.77
CA LEU A 248 -13.64 6.48 16.12
C LEU A 248 -14.40 7.77 16.42
N LYS A 249 -15.59 7.88 15.85
CA LYS A 249 -16.58 8.90 16.20
C LYS A 249 -17.20 8.60 17.56
N LYS A 250 -17.85 9.60 18.16
CA LYS A 250 -18.65 9.46 19.38
C LYS A 250 -19.78 8.41 19.26
N ASN A 251 -20.26 8.12 18.04
CA ASN A 251 -21.27 7.09 17.78
C ASN A 251 -20.67 5.69 17.54
N GLY A 252 -19.34 5.53 17.65
CA GLY A 252 -18.64 4.26 17.45
C GLY A 252 -18.34 3.90 15.99
N GLU A 253 -18.65 4.77 15.02
CA GLU A 253 -18.28 4.58 13.62
C GLU A 253 -16.85 5.06 13.33
N VAL A 254 -16.23 4.52 12.28
CA VAL A 254 -14.87 4.93 11.88
C VAL A 254 -14.94 6.27 11.13
N GLU A 255 -14.15 7.25 11.56
CA GLU A 255 -13.95 8.54 10.88
C GLU A 255 -12.63 8.55 10.12
N PHE A 256 -12.68 8.11 8.87
CA PHE A 256 -11.51 8.19 7.98
C PHE A 256 -11.92 8.22 6.52
N ASP A 257 -11.49 9.25 5.78
CA ASP A 257 -11.69 9.32 4.33
C ASP A 257 -10.59 8.51 3.61
N ILE A 258 -10.90 7.24 3.33
CA ILE A 258 -10.02 6.34 2.56
C ILE A 258 -9.79 6.88 1.12
N THR A 259 -10.69 7.71 0.59
CA THR A 259 -10.59 8.22 -0.78
C THR A 259 -9.60 9.37 -0.92
N GLY A 260 -9.21 10.00 0.18
CA GLY A 260 -8.28 11.13 0.20
C GLY A 260 -8.78 12.35 -0.59
N ARG A 261 -10.10 12.47 -0.82
CA ARG A 261 -10.69 13.56 -1.60
C ARG A 261 -10.90 14.83 -0.78
N LYS A 262 -10.90 14.68 0.54
CA LYS A 262 -10.98 15.80 1.48
C LYS A 262 -9.58 16.10 2.02
N GLU A 263 -9.26 17.38 2.10
CA GLU A 263 -8.09 17.86 2.84
C GLU A 263 -8.34 17.67 4.35
N PHE A 264 -7.30 17.23 5.08
CA PHE A 264 -7.33 17.05 6.54
C PHE A 264 -6.95 18.34 7.27
#